data_AF-A0A6V7IRM5-F1
#
_entry.id   AF-A0A6V7IRM5-F1
#
_cell.length_a   1.000
_cell.length_b   1.000
_cell.length_c   1.000
_cell.angle_alpha   90.00
_cell.angle_beta   90.00
_cell.angle_gamma   90.00
#
_symmetry.space_group_name_H-M   'P 1'
#
loop_
_entity.id
_entity.type
_entity.pdbx_description
1 polymer ?
#
loop_
_entity_poly.entity_id
_entity_poly.type
_entity_poly.pdbx_seq_one_letter_code
_entity_poly.pdbx_strand_id
1 'polypeptide(L)'
;GSYNDDGSTKQQKMYVCRAIHKLGGWVAGTQLEGEKTCTVTFLEDVQIATQYELLENVERAARLNWTDWDKFHNVPIGAVAVDNMYIARHIVADDERNNAISSTHYIGTLDHTEKLGTIAYVKS
;
A
#
# COMPACT_ATOMS: atom_id res chain seq x y z
N GLY A 1 -35.05 23.20 -12.79
CA GLY A 1 -34.53 22.45 -11.63
C GLY A 1 -33.08 22.14 -11.93
N SER A 2 -32.16 22.72 -11.15
CA SER A 2 -30.73 22.51 -11.30
C SER A 2 -30.32 21.34 -10.40
N TYR A 3 -29.72 20.29 -10.97
CA TYR A 3 -29.07 19.25 -10.19
C TYR A 3 -27.77 19.84 -9.63
N ASN A 4 -27.72 20.00 -8.30
CA ASN A 4 -26.48 20.30 -7.60
C ASN A 4 -25.74 18.97 -7.41
N ASP A 5 -24.59 18.84 -8.05
CA ASP A 5 -23.61 17.78 -7.83
C ASP A 5 -22.99 18.01 -6.44
N ASP A 6 -23.42 17.22 -5.46
CA ASP A 6 -22.82 17.20 -4.13
C ASP A 6 -21.47 16.49 -4.23
N GLY A 7 -20.40 17.29 -4.14
CA GLY A 7 -19.00 16.87 -4.23
C GLY A 7 -18.58 15.94 -3.09
N SER A 8 -19.16 14.74 -3.06
CA SER A 8 -18.68 13.64 -2.25
C SER A 8 -17.31 13.22 -2.77
N THR A 9 -16.27 13.49 -1.98
CA THR A 9 -14.93 12.94 -2.18
C THR A 9 -15.03 11.42 -2.17
N LYS A 10 -15.21 10.81 -3.35
CA LYS A 10 -15.26 9.35 -3.49
C LYS A 10 -13.94 8.79 -2.99
N GLN A 11 -14.03 8.02 -1.90
CA GLN A 11 -12.90 7.23 -1.40
C GLN A 11 -12.49 6.25 -2.51
N GLN A 12 -11.31 6.47 -3.08
CA GLN A 12 -10.83 5.66 -4.19
C GLN A 12 -10.36 4.31 -3.62
N LYS A 13 -10.86 3.20 -4.17
CA LYS A 13 -10.43 1.88 -3.72
C LYS A 13 -8.97 1.65 -4.12
N MET A 14 -8.26 0.95 -3.23
CA MET A 14 -6.86 0.63 -3.39
C MET A 14 -6.66 -0.87 -3.32
N TYR A 15 -5.72 -1.36 -4.10
CA TYR A 15 -5.35 -2.76 -4.17
C TYR A 15 -3.85 -2.90 -3.91
N VAL A 16 -3.47 -4.03 -3.31
CA VAL A 16 -2.08 -4.38 -3.10
C VAL A 16 -1.52 -4.88 -4.42
N CYS A 17 -0.42 -4.28 -4.87
CA CYS A 17 0.35 -4.74 -6.01
C CYS A 17 1.81 -5.00 -5.62
N ARG A 18 2.53 -5.73 -6.47
CA ARG A 18 4.00 -5.78 -6.43
C ARG A 18 4.61 -5.57 -7.81
N ALA A 19 5.78 -4.94 -7.86
CA ALA A 19 6.54 -4.71 -9.09
C ALA A 19 8.04 -4.84 -8.82
N ILE A 20 8.82 -5.03 -9.89
CA ILE A 20 10.29 -4.97 -9.80
C ILE A 20 10.72 -3.51 -9.71
N HIS A 21 11.40 -3.15 -8.63
CA HIS A 21 11.99 -1.83 -8.45
C HIS A 21 13.24 -1.67 -9.34
N LYS A 22 13.53 -0.43 -9.76
CA LYS A 22 14.69 -0.10 -10.61
C LYS A 22 16.05 -0.53 -10.05
N LEU A 23 16.16 -0.68 -8.73
CA LEU A 23 17.38 -1.17 -8.05
C LEU A 23 17.52 -2.70 -8.06
N GLY A 24 16.55 -3.42 -8.59
CA GLY A 24 16.49 -4.88 -8.59
C GLY A 24 15.87 -5.40 -7.30
N GLY A 25 14.76 -6.13 -7.42
CA GLY A 25 14.02 -6.69 -6.29
C GLY A 25 12.52 -6.43 -6.41
N TRP A 26 11.70 -7.33 -5.86
CA TRP A 26 10.26 -7.15 -5.79
C TRP A 26 9.89 -6.28 -4.60
N VAL A 27 9.00 -5.31 -4.82
CA VAL A 27 8.50 -4.43 -3.77
C VAL A 27 6.98 -4.33 -3.88
N ALA A 28 6.32 -4.20 -2.73
CA ALA A 28 4.89 -3.98 -2.64
C ALA A 28 4.55 -2.49 -2.81
N GLY A 29 3.34 -2.22 -3.28
CA GLY A 29 2.82 -0.87 -3.45
C GLY A 29 1.31 -0.84 -3.62
N THR A 30 0.84 0.28 -4.16
CA THR A 30 -0.58 0.60 -4.30
C THR A 30 -0.98 0.67 -5.77
N GLN A 31 -2.09 0.01 -6.12
CA GLN A 31 -2.81 0.24 -7.38
C GLN A 31 -4.18 0.84 -7.06
N LEU A 32 -4.51 1.97 -7.68
CA LEU A 32 -5.78 2.64 -7.47
C LEU A 32 -6.84 2.15 -8.46
N GLU A 33 -8.08 1.97 -8.01
CA GLU A 33 -9.20 1.57 -8.89
C GLU A 33 -9.31 2.52 -10.10
N GLY A 34 -9.36 1.91 -11.30
CA GLY A 34 -9.38 2.63 -12.57
C GLY A 34 -8.01 2.89 -13.21
N GLU A 35 -6.93 2.84 -12.43
CA GLU A 35 -5.57 3.01 -12.96
C GLU A 35 -5.00 1.69 -13.50
N LYS A 36 -4.06 1.78 -14.45
CA LYS A 36 -3.34 0.63 -15.00
C LYS A 36 -1.87 0.62 -14.59
N THR A 37 -1.60 1.15 -13.41
CA THR A 37 -0.26 1.38 -12.87
C THR A 37 -0.21 0.98 -11.41
N CYS A 38 0.92 0.45 -11.01
CA CYS A 38 1.26 0.17 -9.62
C CYS A 38 2.30 1.19 -9.16
N THR A 39 1.99 1.96 -8.12
CA THR A 39 2.94 2.90 -7.51
C THR A 39 3.65 2.19 -6.37
N VAL A 40 4.95 1.97 -6.52
CA VAL A 40 5.81 1.32 -5.51
C VAL A 40 6.82 2.31 -4.94
N THR A 41 7.27 2.05 -3.72
CA THR A 41 8.30 2.87 -3.06
C THR A 41 9.36 1.97 -2.45
N PHE A 42 10.62 2.31 -2.64
CA PHE A 42 11.74 1.63 -2.01
C PHE A 42 12.89 2.61 -1.76
N LEU A 43 13.39 2.65 -0.52
CA LEU A 43 14.44 3.57 -0.09
C LEU A 43 14.16 5.03 -0.53
N GLU A 44 12.93 5.51 -0.26
CA GLU A 44 12.44 6.84 -0.61
C GLU A 44 12.28 7.12 -2.12
N ASP A 45 12.60 6.16 -2.98
CA ASP A 45 12.39 6.28 -4.41
C ASP A 45 11.00 5.79 -4.83
N VAL A 46 10.28 6.64 -5.56
CA VAL A 46 8.94 6.35 -6.08
C VAL A 46 9.02 5.91 -7.52
N GLN A 47 8.43 4.75 -7.83
CA GLN A 47 8.34 4.22 -9.18
C GLN A 47 6.89 3.92 -9.53
N ILE A 48 6.46 4.42 -10.70
CA ILE A 48 5.19 4.03 -11.33
C ILE A 48 5.48 2.89 -12.31
N ALA A 49 5.00 1.70 -12.00
CA ALA A 49 5.20 0.50 -12.80
C ALA A 49 3.96 0.19 -13.65
N THR A 50 4.15 -0.02 -14.95
CA THR A 50 3.11 -0.50 -15.88
C THR A 50 3.06 -2.03 -15.97
N GLN A 51 4.13 -2.71 -15.55
CA GLN A 51 4.19 -4.17 -15.40
C GLN A 51 4.26 -4.49 -13.91
N TYR A 52 3.24 -5.16 -13.41
CA TYR A 52 3.07 -5.47 -11.98
C TYR A 52 2.11 -6.65 -11.81
N GLU A 53 2.05 -7.17 -10.60
CA GLU A 53 1.12 -8.22 -10.20
C GLU A 53 0.20 -7.69 -9.09
N LEU A 54 -1.06 -8.14 -9.09
CA LEU A 54 -2.04 -7.80 -8.04
C LEU A 54 -2.18 -8.97 -7.08
N LEU A 55 -2.33 -8.66 -5.79
CA LEU A 55 -2.62 -9.66 -4.78
C LEU A 55 -4.12 -9.97 -4.79
N GLU A 56 -4.47 -11.16 -5.27
CA GLU A 56 -5.85 -11.66 -5.31
C GLU A 56 -6.03 -12.86 -4.39
N ASN A 57 -7.12 -12.84 -3.61
CA ASN A 57 -7.54 -13.98 -2.80
C ASN A 57 -8.68 -14.73 -3.50
N VAL A 58 -8.31 -15.58 -4.46
CA VAL A 58 -9.25 -16.37 -5.26
C VAL A 58 -9.94 -17.42 -4.38
N GLU A 59 -11.26 -17.59 -4.55
CA GLU A 59 -12.06 -18.63 -3.88
C GLU A 59 -11.96 -18.68 -2.34
N ARG A 60 -11.57 -17.57 -1.71
CA ARG A 60 -11.31 -17.49 -0.25
C ARG A 60 -10.28 -18.53 0.21
N ALA A 61 -9.27 -18.81 -0.63
CA ALA A 61 -8.21 -19.77 -0.36
C ALA A 61 -7.46 -19.48 0.97
N ALA A 62 -7.44 -18.22 1.41
CA ALA A 62 -6.92 -17.84 2.72
C ALA A 62 -7.79 -16.79 3.41
N ARG A 63 -7.67 -16.70 4.74
CA ARG A 63 -8.20 -15.57 5.52
C ARG A 63 -7.09 -14.52 5.66
N LEU A 64 -7.25 -13.39 5.00
CA LEU A 64 -6.35 -12.23 5.13
C LEU A 64 -6.93 -11.22 6.12
N ASN A 65 -6.09 -10.69 7.00
CA ASN A 65 -6.43 -9.60 7.89
C ASN A 65 -5.22 -8.67 8.08
N TRP A 66 -5.49 -7.39 8.28
CA TRP A 66 -4.47 -6.44 8.74
C TRP A 66 -4.31 -6.58 10.24
N THR A 67 -3.07 -6.59 10.72
CA THR A 67 -2.75 -6.69 12.14
C THR A 67 -1.76 -5.60 12.46
N ASP A 68 -2.03 -4.83 13.52
CA ASP A 68 -1.10 -3.83 14.00
C ASP A 68 0.17 -4.53 14.47
N TRP A 69 1.31 -4.00 14.03
CA TRP A 69 2.59 -4.58 14.34
C TRP A 69 3.61 -3.46 14.52
N ASP A 70 4.49 -3.65 15.50
CA ASP A 70 5.62 -2.78 15.76
C ASP A 70 6.91 -3.58 15.79
N LYS A 71 8.03 -2.87 15.63
CA LYS A 71 9.38 -3.45 15.63
C LYS A 71 9.83 -4.10 16.95
N PHE A 72 9.09 -3.90 18.04
CA PHE A 72 9.42 -4.46 19.36
C PHE A 72 8.86 -5.87 19.53
N HIS A 73 7.99 -6.31 18.62
CA HIS A 73 7.40 -7.63 18.59
C HIS A 73 7.90 -8.43 17.38
N ASN A 74 7.94 -9.76 17.54
CA ASN A 74 8.25 -10.65 16.42
C ASN A 74 7.27 -10.44 15.26
N VAL A 75 7.75 -10.69 14.03
CA VAL A 75 6.89 -10.67 12.83
C VAL A 75 5.70 -11.61 13.04
N PRO A 76 4.45 -11.18 12.74
CA PRO A 76 3.27 -12.00 12.90
C PRO A 76 3.36 -13.29 12.06
N ILE A 77 2.92 -14.41 12.63
CA ILE A 77 2.89 -15.69 11.91
C ILE A 77 1.92 -15.57 10.73
N GLY A 78 2.39 -15.95 9.54
CA GLY A 78 1.61 -15.87 8.31
C GLY A 78 1.58 -14.47 7.67
N ALA A 79 2.46 -13.55 8.09
CA ALA A 79 2.65 -12.26 7.43
C ALA A 79 2.96 -12.46 5.93
N VAL A 80 2.31 -11.65 5.09
CA VAL A 80 2.48 -11.73 3.64
C VAL A 80 3.80 -11.05 3.25
N ALA A 81 4.71 -11.82 2.67
CA ALA A 81 6.03 -11.35 2.27
C ALA A 81 6.11 -11.04 0.77
N VAL A 82 6.94 -10.06 0.44
CA VAL A 82 7.45 -9.79 -0.91
C VAL A 82 8.97 -9.81 -0.80
N ASP A 83 9.57 -10.87 -1.35
CA ASP A 83 10.99 -11.18 -1.15
C ASP A 83 11.30 -11.33 0.37
N ASN A 84 12.30 -10.61 0.89
CA ASN A 84 12.67 -10.61 2.31
C ASN A 84 11.93 -9.54 3.14
N MET A 85 10.96 -8.85 2.55
CA MET A 85 10.20 -7.75 3.17
C MET A 85 8.72 -8.11 3.28
N TYR A 86 7.95 -7.32 4.03
CA TYR A 86 6.53 -7.59 4.28
C TYR A 86 5.61 -6.53 3.68
N ILE A 87 4.40 -6.93 3.32
CA ILE A 87 3.35 -6.01 2.89
C ILE A 87 2.80 -5.31 4.13
N ALA A 88 2.86 -3.98 4.14
CA ALA A 88 2.37 -3.17 5.24
C ALA A 88 1.48 -2.03 4.74
N ARG A 89 0.67 -1.48 5.64
CA ARG A 89 -0.10 -0.27 5.38
C ARG A 89 0.07 0.76 6.48
N HIS A 90 0.08 2.03 6.11
CA HIS A 90 0.06 3.15 7.04
C HIS A 90 -1.32 3.81 7.02
N ILE A 91 -1.95 3.98 8.18
CA ILE A 91 -3.23 4.68 8.32
C ILE A 91 -2.96 6.18 8.37
N VAL A 92 -3.65 6.96 7.54
CA VAL A 92 -3.51 8.43 7.53
C VAL A 92 -4.39 9.03 8.62
N ALA A 93 -3.77 9.72 9.58
CA ALA A 93 -4.47 10.42 10.65
C ALA A 93 -5.31 11.59 10.12
N ASP A 94 -6.43 11.89 10.80
CA ASP A 94 -7.44 12.84 10.33
C ASP A 94 -6.92 14.30 10.22
N ASP A 95 -5.89 14.65 10.98
CA ASP A 95 -5.22 15.95 11.01
C ASP A 95 -4.32 16.21 9.79
N GLU A 96 -3.85 15.17 9.11
CA GLU A 96 -3.10 15.26 7.86
C GLU A 96 -3.99 15.36 6.60
N ARG A 97 -5.32 15.24 6.74
CA ARG A 97 -6.28 15.29 5.60
C ARG A 97 -6.53 16.68 5.01
N ASN A 98 -5.81 17.70 5.47
CA ASN A 98 -6.11 19.11 5.17
C ASN A 98 -5.76 19.58 3.75
N ASN A 99 -5.31 18.70 2.84
CA ASN A 99 -5.23 19.02 1.41
C ASN A 99 -5.54 17.80 0.52
N ALA A 100 -6.77 17.77 0.03
CA ALA A 100 -7.20 17.31 -1.30
C ALA A 100 -7.13 15.83 -1.75
N ILE A 101 -6.68 14.82 -0.99
CA ILE A 101 -6.62 13.44 -1.55
C ILE A 101 -7.20 12.36 -0.60
N SER A 102 -8.10 11.54 -1.17
CA SER A 102 -9.13 10.69 -0.56
C SER A 102 -8.63 9.37 0.07
N SER A 103 -7.35 9.31 0.42
CA SER A 103 -6.65 8.07 0.75
C SER A 103 -6.57 7.86 2.26
N THR A 104 -7.42 6.97 2.79
CA THR A 104 -7.41 6.63 4.23
C THR A 104 -6.18 5.83 4.68
N HIS A 105 -5.48 5.21 3.75
CA HIS A 105 -4.35 4.33 4.00
C HIS A 105 -3.36 4.39 2.84
N TYR A 106 -2.10 4.08 3.09
CA TYR A 106 -1.07 3.86 2.06
C TYR A 106 -0.52 2.45 2.17
N ILE A 107 -0.35 1.75 1.06
CA ILE A 107 0.23 0.39 1.02
C ILE A 107 1.67 0.47 0.55
N GLY A 108 2.54 -0.27 1.23
CA GLY A 108 3.98 -0.23 0.98
C GLY A 108 4.70 -1.48 1.46
N THR A 109 6.03 -1.36 1.43
CA THR A 109 6.94 -2.44 1.83
C THR A 109 7.56 -2.10 3.18
N LEU A 110 7.66 -3.12 4.03
CA LEU A 110 8.24 -3.03 5.36
C LEU A 110 9.47 -3.92 5.45
N ASP A 111 10.62 -3.32 5.73
CA ASP A 111 11.84 -4.03 6.08
C ASP A 111 11.99 -4.07 7.61
N HIS A 112 11.81 -5.27 8.20
CA HIS A 112 11.96 -5.47 9.64
C HIS A 112 13.43 -5.45 10.10
N THR A 113 14.39 -5.62 9.18
CA THR A 113 15.82 -5.61 9.50
C THR A 113 16.41 -4.20 9.57
N GLU A 114 15.77 -3.22 8.92
CA GLU A 114 16.14 -1.81 9.09
C GLU A 114 15.77 -1.31 10.49
N LYS A 115 16.62 -0.44 11.05
CA LYS A 115 16.73 -0.08 12.48
C LYS A 115 15.44 0.35 13.18
N LEU A 116 14.34 0.57 12.47
CA LEU A 116 13.06 1.01 13.01
C LEU A 116 11.82 0.30 12.42
N GLY A 117 11.97 -0.69 11.53
CA GLY A 117 10.80 -1.29 10.86
C GLY A 117 10.01 -0.25 10.06
N THR A 118 10.70 0.46 9.16
CA THR A 118 10.11 1.57 8.40
C THR A 118 9.28 1.04 7.23
N ILE A 119 8.09 1.59 7.05
CA ILE A 119 7.27 1.33 5.86
C ILE A 119 7.61 2.38 4.79
N ALA A 120 8.01 1.94 3.60
CA ALA A 120 8.15 2.81 2.43
C ALA A 120 6.83 2.86 1.66
N TYR A 121 6.22 4.05 1.53
CA TYR A 121 4.95 4.26 0.82
C TYR A 121 4.86 5.66 0.20
N VAL A 122 3.91 5.87 -0.72
CA VAL A 122 3.64 7.16 -1.35
C VAL A 122 2.35 7.76 -0.82
N LYS A 123 2.39 9.06 -0.49
CA LYS A 123 1.19 9.88 -0.35
C LYS A 123 0.70 10.24 -1.76
N SER A 124 -0.36 9.56 -2.21
CA SER A 124 -1.08 9.88 -3.46
C SER A 124 -1.60 11.30 -3.43
#